data_AF-A0A0C9TJ67-F1
#
_entry.id   AF-A0A0C9TJ67-F1
#
_cell.length_a   1.000
_cell.length_b   1.000
_cell.length_c   1.000
_cell.angle_alpha   90.00
_cell.angle_beta   90.00
_cell.angle_gamma   90.00
#
_symmetry.space_group_name_H-M   'P 1'
#
loop_
_entity.id
_entity.type
_entity.pdbx_description
1 polymer ?
#
loop_
_entity_poly.entity_id
_entity_poly.type
_entity_poly.pdbx_seq_one_letter_code
_entity_poly.pdbx_strand_id
1 'polypeptide(L)'
;VHWRMENVPVQNLAWCAASLVSVLHGMLEDNVIGENVRNVWLATDYPYVSLAEASGAGFMLDKNGDGDGDENDGRRERSPARQGAQKSSTFKVFTPEHDDAIAVLREAFQPGGDLDAWKLSDLSEQLRRYPYVEGRISIDEELLDDSGVRGILDKLVVVQSQVFVGGSKDCSKVSSFSKQVVEARR
;
A
#
# COMPACT_ATOMS: atom_id res chain seq x y z
N VAL A 1 1.07 6.94 -5.37
CA VAL A 1 2.43 6.86 -4.78
C VAL A 1 3.07 5.55 -5.20
N HIS A 2 4.31 5.58 -5.69
CA HIS A 2 5.09 4.37 -5.94
C HIS A 2 6.31 4.32 -5.01
N TRP A 3 6.32 3.34 -4.10
CA TRP A 3 7.38 3.17 -3.11
C TRP A 3 7.81 1.70 -3.00
N ARG A 4 9.00 1.40 -3.52
CA ARG A 4 9.63 0.08 -3.48
C ARG A 4 10.62 0.02 -2.33
N MET A 5 10.34 -0.78 -1.32
CA MET A 5 11.13 -0.88 -0.08
C MET A 5 12.26 -1.89 -0.20
N GLU A 6 12.20 -2.83 -1.15
CA GLU A 6 13.18 -3.94 -1.29
C GLU A 6 14.65 -3.48 -1.48
N ASN A 7 14.85 -2.22 -1.89
CA ASN A 7 16.16 -1.64 -2.15
C ASN A 7 16.48 -0.47 -1.20
N VAL A 8 15.63 -0.20 -0.21
CA VAL A 8 15.86 0.86 0.78
C VAL A 8 16.70 0.27 1.91
N PRO A 9 17.83 0.89 2.29
CA PRO A 9 18.57 0.46 3.47
C PRO A 9 17.66 0.47 4.69
N VAL A 10 17.69 -0.60 5.48
CA VAL A 10 16.78 -0.81 6.62
C VAL A 10 16.79 0.38 7.58
N GLN A 11 17.98 0.94 7.84
CA GLN A 11 18.17 2.13 8.69
C GLN A 11 17.50 3.41 8.16
N ASN A 12 17.16 3.47 6.87
CA ASN A 12 16.50 4.61 6.25
C ASN A 12 14.98 4.48 6.25
N LEU A 13 14.42 3.28 6.45
CA LEU A 13 12.98 3.00 6.27
C LEU A 13 12.10 3.92 7.12
N ALA A 14 12.44 4.11 8.39
CA ALA A 14 11.70 4.99 9.29
C ALA A 14 11.67 6.45 8.80
N TRP A 15 12.83 6.99 8.43
CA TRP A 15 12.91 8.36 7.90
C TRP A 15 12.21 8.49 6.54
N CYS A 16 12.31 7.48 5.67
CA CYS A 16 11.64 7.47 4.38
C CYS A 16 10.11 7.46 4.52
N ALA A 17 9.57 6.71 5.49
CA ALA A 17 8.15 6.71 5.80
C ALA A 17 7.68 8.09 6.28
N ALA A 18 8.36 8.66 7.28
CA ALA A 18 8.03 9.98 7.82
C ALA A 18 8.13 11.07 6.74
N SER A 19 9.22 11.06 5.96
CA SER A 19 9.40 12.01 4.86
C SER A 19 8.32 11.85 3.78
N LEU A 20 7.87 10.64 3.49
CA LEU A 20 6.77 10.41 2.55
C LEU A 20 5.47 11.03 3.08
N VAL A 21 5.15 10.84 4.37
CA VAL A 21 3.98 11.48 5.00
C VAL A 21 4.05 13.00 4.88
N SER A 22 5.19 13.61 5.22
CA SER A 22 5.36 15.07 5.11
C SER A 22 5.23 15.58 3.67
N VAL A 23 5.78 14.84 2.69
CA VAL A 23 5.63 15.19 1.26
C VAL A 23 4.18 15.11 0.83
N LEU A 24 3.48 14.04 1.21
CA LEU A 24 2.05 13.90 0.88
C LEU A 24 1.23 15.00 1.53
N HIS A 25 1.48 15.32 2.80
CA HIS A 25 0.77 16.38 3.51
C HIS A 25 0.89 17.72 2.78
N GLY A 26 2.13 18.17 2.54
CA GLY A 26 2.36 19.45 1.87
C GLY A 26 1.83 19.50 0.43
N MET A 27 1.89 18.38 -0.30
CA MET A 27 1.35 18.31 -1.67
C MET A 27 -0.17 18.26 -1.73
N LEU A 28 -0.82 17.60 -0.76
CA LEU A 28 -2.27 17.42 -0.75
C LEU A 28 -3.01 18.61 -0.13
N GLU A 29 -2.38 19.35 0.78
CA GLU A 29 -2.90 20.64 1.26
C GLU A 29 -2.77 21.77 0.25
N ASP A 30 -1.88 21.64 -0.75
CA ASP A 30 -1.70 22.66 -1.78
C ASP A 30 -2.98 22.83 -2.61
N ASN A 31 -3.47 24.07 -2.70
CA ASN A 31 -4.73 24.40 -3.36
C ASN A 31 -4.71 24.24 -4.89
N VAL A 32 -3.58 23.87 -5.49
CA VAL A 32 -3.44 23.63 -6.93
C VAL A 32 -3.17 22.14 -7.19
N ILE A 33 -2.20 21.55 -6.48
CA ILE A 33 -1.81 20.15 -6.66
C ILE A 33 -2.82 19.20 -6.00
N GLY A 34 -3.25 19.53 -4.78
CA GLY A 34 -4.16 18.72 -3.98
C GLY A 34 -5.63 18.94 -4.30
N GLU A 35 -5.95 19.92 -5.15
CA GLU A 35 -7.33 20.25 -5.49
C GLU A 35 -8.05 19.00 -6.04
N ASN A 36 -9.18 18.64 -5.43
CA ASN A 36 -10.00 17.46 -5.76
C ASN A 36 -9.33 16.09 -5.53
N VAL A 37 -8.12 16.03 -4.95
CA VAL A 37 -7.53 14.76 -4.54
C VAL A 37 -8.20 14.29 -3.27
N ARG A 38 -8.85 13.11 -3.34
CA ARG A 38 -9.53 12.48 -2.19
C ARG A 38 -8.93 11.14 -1.78
N ASN A 39 -8.17 10.52 -2.67
CA ASN A 39 -7.74 9.14 -2.52
C ASN A 39 -6.26 9.01 -2.87
N VAL A 40 -5.55 8.23 -2.07
CA VAL A 40 -4.15 7.92 -2.24
C VAL A 40 -4.01 6.41 -2.46
N TRP A 41 -3.35 6.04 -3.55
CA TRP A 41 -2.96 4.65 -3.82
C TRP A 41 -1.47 4.45 -3.61
N LEU A 42 -1.10 3.37 -2.92
CA LEU A 42 0.29 2.98 -2.67
C LEU A 42 0.66 1.74 -3.48
N ALA A 43 1.30 1.96 -4.64
CA ALA A 43 1.96 0.90 -5.39
C ALA A 43 3.31 0.56 -4.70
N THR A 44 3.38 -0.59 -4.05
CA THR A 44 4.56 -1.04 -3.29
C THR A 44 4.79 -2.54 -3.45
N ASP A 45 6.05 -2.94 -3.33
CA ASP A 45 6.48 -4.34 -3.26
C ASP A 45 6.15 -5.02 -1.93
N TYR A 46 5.78 -4.23 -0.91
CA TYR A 46 5.51 -4.76 0.42
C TYR A 46 4.05 -5.28 0.58
N PRO A 47 3.85 -6.49 1.15
CA PRO A 47 2.55 -7.16 1.23
C PRO A 47 1.61 -6.63 2.33
N TYR A 48 1.50 -5.31 2.52
CA TYR A 48 0.72 -4.73 3.64
C TYR A 48 -0.79 -4.98 3.59
N VAL A 49 -1.34 -5.27 2.41
CA VAL A 49 -2.78 -5.55 2.24
C VAL A 49 -3.12 -6.91 2.87
N SER A 50 -2.24 -7.90 2.70
CA SER A 50 -2.37 -9.20 3.35
C SER A 50 -2.18 -9.13 4.87
N LEU A 51 -1.41 -8.16 5.38
CA LEU A 51 -1.30 -7.94 6.82
C LEU A 51 -2.55 -7.32 7.44
N ALA A 52 -3.29 -6.49 6.72
CA ALA A 52 -4.58 -5.96 7.19
C ALA A 52 -5.64 -7.07 7.27
N GLU A 53 -5.61 -8.03 6.33
CA GLU A 53 -6.47 -9.22 6.33
C GLU A 53 -6.05 -10.21 7.43
N ALA A 54 -4.74 -10.46 7.59
CA ALA A 54 -4.20 -11.37 8.60
C ALA A 54 -4.31 -10.84 10.05
N SER A 55 -4.43 -9.52 10.23
CA SER A 55 -4.61 -8.89 11.55
C SER A 55 -6.07 -8.71 11.96
N GLY A 56 -7.03 -9.16 11.14
CA GLY A 56 -8.46 -9.01 11.44
C GLY A 56 -8.93 -7.55 11.55
N ALA A 57 -8.11 -6.59 11.14
CA ALA A 57 -8.40 -5.15 11.19
C ALA A 57 -9.21 -4.69 9.97
N GLY A 58 -10.18 -5.49 9.57
CA GLY A 58 -11.22 -5.12 8.61
C GLY A 58 -12.13 -4.04 9.21
N PHE A 59 -12.35 -2.98 8.44
CA PHE A 59 -13.29 -1.91 8.74
C PHE A 59 -14.71 -2.46 9.02
N MET A 60 -15.14 -2.31 10.28
CA MET A 60 -16.51 -2.24 10.85
C MET A 60 -17.58 -3.36 10.66
N LEU A 61 -18.14 -3.74 11.83
CA LEU A 61 -19.53 -4.13 12.18
C LEU A 61 -20.04 -5.54 11.79
N ASP A 62 -20.11 -6.48 12.74
CA ASP A 62 -21.27 -6.66 13.63
C ASP A 62 -20.97 -7.66 14.77
N LYS A 63 -21.46 -7.35 15.98
CA LYS A 63 -21.39 -8.25 17.14
C LYS A 63 -22.61 -9.16 17.15
N ASN A 64 -22.40 -10.45 16.93
CA ASN A 64 -23.12 -11.57 17.57
C ASN A 64 -22.03 -12.65 17.73
N GLY A 65 -21.53 -12.96 18.92
CA GLY A 65 -22.31 -13.45 20.04
C GLY A 65 -22.52 -14.94 19.83
N ASP A 66 -21.49 -15.74 20.13
CA ASP A 66 -21.58 -17.05 20.79
C ASP A 66 -20.16 -17.58 21.05
N GLY A 67 -19.91 -17.93 22.30
CA GLY A 67 -18.62 -18.44 22.75
C GLY A 67 -18.50 -19.95 22.58
N ASP A 68 -17.26 -20.41 22.55
CA ASP A 68 -16.84 -21.56 23.36
C ASP A 68 -15.32 -21.52 23.50
N GLY A 69 -14.86 -21.75 24.72
CA GLY A 69 -13.44 -21.74 25.05
C GLY A 69 -12.74 -23.05 24.67
N ASP A 70 -11.42 -23.00 24.58
CA ASP A 70 -10.61 -24.01 25.28
C ASP A 70 -9.16 -23.54 25.48
N GLU A 71 -8.58 -24.07 26.55
CA GLU A 71 -7.35 -23.66 27.21
C GLU A 71 -6.05 -24.22 26.59
N ASN A 72 -4.98 -23.40 26.68
CA ASN A 72 -3.58 -23.74 27.01
C ASN A 72 -2.66 -24.48 25.99
N ASP A 73 -1.51 -23.87 25.64
CA ASP A 73 -0.15 -24.40 25.94
C ASP A 73 0.97 -23.42 25.49
N GLY A 74 1.93 -23.19 26.38
CA GLY A 74 3.01 -22.22 26.29
C GLY A 74 4.18 -22.63 25.39
N ARG A 75 4.08 -22.32 24.10
CA ARG A 75 5.19 -22.45 23.14
C ARG A 75 5.57 -21.08 22.59
N ARG A 76 6.80 -20.63 22.87
CA ARG A 76 7.47 -19.43 22.31
C ARG A 76 6.91 -19.08 20.94
N GLU A 77 6.20 -17.96 20.85
CA GLU A 77 5.59 -17.43 19.64
C GLU A 77 6.67 -17.26 18.57
N ARG A 78 6.81 -18.26 17.69
CA ARG A 78 7.35 -18.02 16.38
C ARG A 78 6.34 -17.11 15.70
N SER A 79 6.78 -15.89 15.38
CA SER A 79 6.01 -14.95 14.55
C SER A 79 5.35 -15.73 13.41
N PRO A 80 4.04 -15.54 13.17
CA PRO A 80 3.33 -16.31 12.16
C PRO A 80 4.05 -16.14 10.84
N ALA A 81 4.36 -17.26 10.20
CA ALA A 81 5.02 -17.29 8.91
C ALA A 81 4.26 -16.36 7.97
N ARG A 82 4.92 -15.29 7.50
CA ARG A 82 4.41 -14.35 6.50
C ARG A 82 4.33 -15.06 5.16
N GLN A 83 3.40 -16.00 5.03
CA GLN A 83 2.98 -16.60 3.78
C GLN A 83 1.73 -15.84 3.30
N GLY A 84 1.85 -14.51 3.24
CA GLY A 84 0.93 -13.66 2.50
C GLY A 84 1.51 -13.47 1.09
N ALA A 85 0.65 -13.54 0.08
CA ALA A 85 0.99 -13.43 -1.34
C ALA A 85 2.20 -12.52 -1.60
N GLN A 86 3.27 -13.10 -2.17
CA GLN A 86 4.46 -12.34 -2.56
C GLN A 86 4.08 -11.33 -3.65
N LYS A 87 3.78 -10.09 -3.25
CA LYS A 87 3.45 -9.00 -4.19
C LYS A 87 4.58 -8.71 -5.18
N SER A 88 5.81 -9.10 -4.86
CA SER A 88 6.99 -8.91 -5.70
C SER A 88 7.95 -10.09 -5.56
N SER A 89 8.33 -10.72 -6.67
CA SER A 89 9.31 -11.83 -6.69
C SER A 89 10.73 -11.40 -6.31
N THR A 90 11.01 -10.09 -6.35
CA THR A 90 12.31 -9.50 -6.06
C THR A 90 12.49 -9.14 -4.58
N PHE A 91 11.40 -9.09 -3.80
CA PHE A 91 11.48 -8.72 -2.39
C PHE A 91 11.44 -9.96 -1.50
N LYS A 92 12.61 -10.40 -1.05
CA LYS A 92 12.80 -11.70 -0.38
C LYS A 92 13.02 -11.62 1.12
N VAL A 93 13.32 -10.44 1.66
CA VAL A 93 13.71 -10.26 3.06
C VAL A 93 12.86 -9.16 3.68
N PHE A 94 11.91 -9.57 4.53
CA PHE A 94 11.10 -8.64 5.31
C PHE A 94 11.66 -8.55 6.72
N THR A 95 11.76 -7.33 7.22
CA THR A 95 12.26 -7.04 8.59
C THR A 95 11.21 -6.24 9.35
N PRO A 96 11.26 -6.20 10.70
CA PRO A 96 10.34 -5.38 11.50
C PRO A 96 10.29 -3.92 11.06
N GLU A 97 11.42 -3.36 10.64
CA GLU A 97 11.51 -1.96 10.19
C GLU A 97 10.69 -1.71 8.92
N HIS A 98 10.43 -2.73 8.10
CA HIS A 98 9.51 -2.60 6.97
C HIS A 98 8.06 -2.51 7.44
N ASP A 99 7.71 -3.25 8.48
CA ASP A 99 6.37 -3.20 9.06
C ASP A 99 6.15 -1.85 9.72
N ASP A 100 7.12 -1.40 10.52
CA ASP A 100 7.10 -0.11 11.20
C ASP A 100 6.95 1.04 10.20
N ALA A 101 7.71 1.00 9.10
CA ALA A 101 7.66 2.02 8.06
C ALA A 101 6.28 2.05 7.33
N ILE A 102 5.65 0.89 7.15
CA ILE A 102 4.27 0.82 6.63
C ILE A 102 3.25 1.26 7.68
N ALA A 103 3.47 0.94 8.96
CA ALA A 103 2.60 1.36 10.06
C ALA A 103 2.54 2.88 10.16
N VAL A 104 3.70 3.56 10.13
CA VAL A 104 3.79 5.04 10.09
C VAL A 104 2.93 5.61 8.97
N LEU A 105 3.04 5.05 7.76
CA LEU A 105 2.24 5.53 6.63
C LEU A 105 0.74 5.27 6.84
N ARG A 106 0.34 4.09 7.34
CA ARG A 106 -1.08 3.76 7.57
C ARG A 106 -1.71 4.60 8.67
N GLU A 107 -0.98 4.81 9.75
CA GLU A 107 -1.40 5.62 10.91
C GLU A 107 -1.63 7.07 10.52
N ALA A 108 -0.83 7.62 9.59
CA ALA A 108 -1.06 8.96 9.07
C ALA A 108 -2.46 9.12 8.42
N PHE A 109 -3.04 8.07 7.84
CA PHE A 109 -4.40 8.11 7.27
C PHE A 109 -5.51 7.71 8.24
N GLN A 110 -5.19 7.40 9.50
CA GLN A 110 -6.20 7.13 10.54
C GLN A 110 -6.75 8.44 11.14
N PRO A 111 -7.92 8.43 11.80
CA PRO A 111 -8.46 9.61 12.46
C PRO A 111 -7.44 10.27 13.42
N GLY A 112 -7.16 11.55 13.23
CA GLY A 112 -6.16 12.30 14.01
C GLY A 112 -4.71 12.16 13.54
N GLY A 113 -4.46 11.41 12.46
CA GLY A 113 -3.19 11.40 11.76
C GLY A 113 -3.04 12.57 10.78
N ASP A 114 -1.82 12.84 10.32
CA ASP A 114 -1.52 13.98 9.44
C ASP A 114 -2.32 13.97 8.13
N LEU A 115 -2.71 12.80 7.63
CA LEU A 115 -3.40 12.60 6.35
C LEU A 115 -4.86 12.13 6.54
N ASP A 116 -5.46 12.39 7.70
CA ASP A 116 -6.80 11.89 8.05
C ASP A 116 -7.93 12.40 7.15
N ALA A 117 -7.72 13.52 6.45
CA ALA A 117 -8.64 14.09 5.49
C ALA A 117 -8.69 13.34 4.14
N TRP A 118 -7.74 12.41 3.89
CA TRP A 118 -7.65 11.63 2.66
C TRP A 118 -7.83 10.14 2.94
N LYS A 119 -8.29 9.41 1.93
CA LYS A 119 -8.44 7.96 2.02
C LYS A 119 -7.24 7.24 1.41
N LEU A 120 -6.60 6.36 2.18
CA LEU A 120 -5.71 5.35 1.62
C LEU A 120 -6.57 4.23 1.01
N SER A 121 -6.66 4.20 -0.32
CA SER A 121 -7.50 3.24 -1.07
C SER A 121 -6.79 1.92 -1.33
N ASP A 122 -7.54 0.91 -1.78
CA ASP A 122 -7.00 -0.33 -2.33
C ASP A 122 -7.01 -0.37 -3.88
N LEU A 123 -6.36 -1.39 -4.46
CA LEU A 123 -6.25 -1.55 -5.92
C LEU A 123 -7.62 -1.76 -6.57
N SER A 124 -8.48 -2.56 -5.95
CA SER A 124 -9.82 -2.88 -6.46
C SER A 124 -10.70 -1.64 -6.50
N GLU A 125 -10.64 -0.80 -5.47
CA GLU A 125 -11.33 0.50 -5.42
C GLU A 125 -10.86 1.44 -6.52
N GLN A 126 -9.54 1.50 -6.78
CA GLN A 126 -9.02 2.34 -7.86
C GLN A 126 -9.43 1.84 -9.24
N LEU A 127 -9.43 0.52 -9.45
CA LEU A 127 -9.78 -0.05 -10.74
C LEU A 127 -11.26 0.11 -11.09
N ARG A 128 -12.16 0.07 -10.09
CA ARG A 128 -13.60 0.34 -10.28
C ARG A 128 -13.91 1.75 -10.80
N ARG A 129 -12.98 2.69 -10.65
CA ARG A 129 -13.16 4.08 -11.12
C ARG A 129 -12.94 4.24 -12.62
N TYR A 130 -12.42 3.23 -13.30
CA TYR A 130 -12.19 3.28 -14.74
C TYR A 130 -13.38 2.68 -15.50
N PRO A 131 -14.06 3.47 -16.37
CA PRO A 131 -15.26 3.02 -17.10
C PRO A 131 -15.03 1.79 -17.99
N TYR A 132 -13.78 1.53 -18.41
CA TYR A 132 -13.42 0.38 -19.21
C TYR A 132 -13.28 -0.92 -18.41
N VAL A 133 -13.17 -0.82 -17.08
CA VAL A 133 -13.05 -1.95 -16.14
C VAL A 133 -14.42 -2.29 -15.55
N GLU A 134 -15.27 -1.28 -15.36
CA GLU A 134 -16.63 -1.42 -14.82
C GLU A 134 -17.46 -2.39 -15.69
N GLY A 135 -17.77 -3.57 -15.12
CA GLY A 135 -18.59 -4.62 -15.76
C GLY A 135 -17.89 -5.48 -16.81
N ARG A 136 -16.58 -5.30 -17.08
CA ARG A 136 -15.84 -6.08 -18.08
C ARG A 136 -14.76 -6.99 -17.50
N ILE A 137 -14.23 -6.65 -16.33
CA ILE A 137 -13.19 -7.42 -15.66
C ILE A 137 -13.71 -7.76 -14.27
N SER A 138 -14.16 -9.00 -14.10
CA SER A 138 -14.20 -9.60 -12.76
C SER A 138 -12.75 -9.83 -12.37
N ILE A 139 -12.21 -8.95 -11.53
CA ILE A 139 -10.86 -9.11 -11.00
C ILE A 139 -10.94 -10.26 -10.00
N ASP A 140 -10.57 -11.45 -10.47
CA ASP A 140 -10.39 -12.61 -9.63
C ASP A 140 -9.25 -12.33 -8.64
N GLU A 141 -9.46 -12.60 -7.36
CA GLU A 141 -8.44 -12.44 -6.33
C GLU A 141 -7.21 -13.31 -6.65
N GLU A 142 -7.40 -14.48 -7.27
CA GLU A 142 -6.30 -15.35 -7.72
C GLU A 142 -5.44 -14.68 -8.80
N LEU A 143 -6.03 -13.82 -9.64
CA LEU A 143 -5.29 -13.07 -10.66
C LEU A 143 -4.46 -11.93 -10.04
N LEU A 144 -4.88 -11.39 -8.89
CA LEU A 144 -4.14 -10.35 -8.16
C LEU A 144 -2.92 -10.89 -7.39
N ASP A 145 -2.83 -12.21 -7.23
CA ASP A 145 -1.66 -12.88 -6.68
C ASP A 145 -0.49 -12.96 -7.69
N ASP A 146 -0.78 -12.84 -8.99
CA ASP A 146 0.28 -12.72 -9.99
C ASP A 146 0.93 -11.33 -9.91
N SER A 147 2.18 -11.32 -9.46
CA SER A 147 2.97 -10.08 -9.32
C SER A 147 3.13 -9.29 -10.63
N GLY A 148 3.09 -9.96 -11.79
CA GLY A 148 3.13 -9.34 -13.11
C GLY A 148 1.82 -8.62 -13.44
N VAL A 149 0.68 -9.28 -13.26
CA VAL A 149 -0.65 -8.67 -13.40
C VAL A 149 -0.78 -7.49 -12.44
N ARG A 150 -0.45 -7.68 -11.16
CA ARG A 150 -0.51 -6.62 -10.15
C ARG A 150 0.34 -5.41 -10.55
N GLY A 151 1.55 -5.65 -11.05
CA GLY A 151 2.41 -4.58 -11.57
C GLY A 151 1.84 -3.85 -12.80
N ILE A 152 1.09 -4.54 -13.67
CA ILE A 152 0.38 -3.91 -14.80
C ILE A 152 -0.76 -3.03 -14.28
N LEU A 153 -1.56 -3.55 -13.34
CA LEU A 153 -2.69 -2.82 -12.76
C LEU A 153 -2.24 -1.61 -11.93
N ASP A 154 -1.18 -1.76 -11.15
CA ASP A 154 -0.52 -0.63 -10.46
C ASP A 154 -0.12 0.45 -11.45
N LYS A 155 0.46 0.06 -12.59
CA LYS A 155 0.86 1.01 -13.62
C LYS A 155 -0.34 1.71 -14.24
N LEU A 156 -1.45 0.99 -14.49
CA LEU A 156 -2.67 1.57 -15.02
C LEU A 156 -3.22 2.66 -14.08
N VAL A 157 -3.35 2.34 -12.80
CA VAL A 157 -3.83 3.28 -11.76
C VAL A 157 -2.91 4.49 -11.69
N VAL A 158 -1.59 4.26 -11.66
CA VAL A 158 -0.62 5.33 -11.50
C VAL A 158 -0.54 6.23 -12.74
N VAL A 159 -0.58 5.68 -13.96
CA VAL A 159 -0.58 6.48 -15.21
C VAL A 159 -1.79 7.40 -15.28
N GLN A 160 -2.95 6.94 -14.82
CA GLN A 160 -4.21 7.69 -14.87
C GLN A 160 -4.45 8.59 -13.63
N SER A 161 -3.57 8.57 -12.64
CA SER A 161 -3.72 9.37 -11.42
C SER A 161 -3.62 10.88 -11.67
N GLN A 162 -4.26 11.71 -10.84
CA GLN A 162 -4.09 13.17 -10.94
C GLN A 162 -2.64 13.57 -10.63
N VAL A 163 -2.08 13.02 -9.56
CA VAL A 163 -0.72 13.28 -9.09
C VAL A 163 0.04 11.97 -8.92
N PHE A 164 1.25 11.92 -9.48
CA PHE A 164 2.17 10.80 -9.30
C PHE A 164 3.35 11.22 -8.41
N VAL A 165 3.50 10.52 -7.28
CA VAL A 165 4.67 10.62 -6.40
C VAL A 165 5.51 9.36 -6.56
N GLY A 166 6.74 9.51 -7.02
CA GLY A 166 7.75 8.46 -7.03
C GLY A 166 8.78 8.66 -5.91
N GLY A 167 9.43 7.58 -5.49
CA GLY A 167 10.43 7.69 -4.43
C GLY A 167 11.69 8.47 -4.84
N SER A 168 12.26 9.18 -3.85
CA SER A 168 13.49 9.96 -3.96
C SER A 168 14.74 9.08 -3.91
N LYS A 169 15.89 9.70 -4.19
CA LYS A 169 17.20 9.08 -3.89
C LYS A 169 17.23 8.70 -2.40
N ASP A 170 17.79 7.54 -2.09
CA ASP A 170 17.89 6.94 -0.74
C ASP A 170 16.59 6.34 -0.16
N CYS A 171 15.41 6.74 -0.66
CA CYS A 171 14.11 6.15 -0.29
C CYS A 171 13.45 5.30 -1.37
N SER A 172 14.02 5.28 -2.57
CA SER A 172 13.67 4.33 -3.62
C SER A 172 14.75 4.29 -4.70
N LYS A 173 14.70 3.25 -5.54
CA LYS A 173 15.51 3.15 -6.74
C LYS A 173 14.73 3.71 -7.92
N VAL A 174 15.40 4.46 -8.80
CA VAL A 174 14.85 4.83 -10.11
C VAL A 174 14.60 3.55 -10.91
N SER A 175 13.35 3.10 -10.91
CA SER A 175 12.91 1.88 -11.58
C SER A 175 12.49 2.17 -13.02
N SER A 176 12.58 1.15 -13.88
CA SER A 176 11.96 1.19 -15.20
C SER A 176 10.46 1.44 -15.10
N PHE A 177 9.82 0.97 -14.02
CA PHE A 177 8.42 1.25 -13.70
C PHE A 177 8.15 2.76 -13.61
N SER A 178 8.86 3.48 -12.73
CA SER A 178 8.65 4.92 -12.57
C SER A 178 8.97 5.68 -13.85
N LYS A 179 9.99 5.26 -14.62
CA LYS A 179 10.31 5.86 -15.92
C LYS A 179 9.18 5.70 -16.93
N GLN A 180 8.62 4.50 -17.03
CA GLN A 180 7.50 4.22 -17.94
C GLN A 180 6.24 4.98 -17.55
N VAL A 181 5.97 5.13 -16.26
CA VAL A 181 4.88 5.97 -15.76
C VAL A 181 5.07 7.43 -16.17
N VAL A 182 6.26 7.99 -15.92
CA VAL A 182 6.56 9.39 -16.27
C VAL A 182 6.42 9.62 -17.78
N GLU A 183 6.90 8.68 -18.60
CA GLU A 183 6.79 8.78 -20.05
C GLU A 183 5.35 8.67 -20.54
N ALA A 184 4.55 7.76 -19.97
CA ALA A 184 3.14 7.59 -20.35
C ALA A 184 2.22 8.74 -19.90
N ARG A 185 2.70 9.61 -19.00
CA ARG A 185 1.96 10.78 -18.48
C ARG A 185 2.32 12.10 -19.17
N ARG A 186 3.26 12.07 -20.11
CA ARG A 186 3.58 13.20 -20.99
C ARG A 186 2.56 13.31 -22.12
#